data_AF-A0A2G8KA28-F1
#
_entry.id   AF-A0A2G8KA28-F1
#
_cell.length_a   1.000
_cell.length_b   1.000
_cell.length_c   1.000
_cell.angle_alpha   90.00
_cell.angle_beta   90.00
_cell.angle_gamma   90.00
#
_symmetry.space_group_name_H-M   'P 1'
#
loop_
_entity.id
_entity.type
_entity.pdbx_description
1 polymer ?
#
loop_
_entity_poly.entity_id
_entity_poly.type
_entity_poly.pdbx_seq_one_letter_code
_entity_poly.pdbx_strand_id
1 'polypeptide(L)'
;MVAQDYTRDTWKRKTDFVLSMLGFCVGLGNVCRFPYLAYDTGGGAFLVPYFLMLIFAGIPLMFLEMSFGQYASQGVISLWNAVPCMRGIGIGILIAMTLAKVPYMMITAYCFHYLFASFKKKLPWVGCHNDWNTVYCSELLKECLNHSSLIVANGSCVLPNSITSSELRDYGVQELSLGNYDFSNYTDPFDGQRVRPSEEYWRSVNPNI
;
A
#
# COMPACT_ATOMS: atom_id res chain seq x y z
N MET A 1 30.74 37.56 19.02
CA MET A 1 29.81 36.43 18.92
C MET A 1 28.73 36.66 19.96
N VAL A 2 27.54 37.06 19.53
CA VAL A 2 26.41 37.31 20.44
C VAL A 2 25.92 35.94 20.93
N ALA A 3 26.04 35.67 22.22
CA ALA A 3 25.36 34.54 22.84
C ALA A 3 23.86 34.89 22.89
N GLN A 4 23.06 34.30 21.99
CA GLN A 4 21.62 34.28 22.19
C GLN A 4 21.33 33.34 23.36
N ASP A 5 20.72 33.87 24.43
CA ASP A 5 20.06 33.04 25.44
C ASP A 5 18.89 32.32 24.78
N TYR A 6 19.16 31.12 24.26
CA TYR A 6 18.15 30.26 23.66
C TYR A 6 17.31 29.65 24.77
N THR A 7 16.28 30.38 25.20
CA THR A 7 15.23 29.80 26.03
C THR A 7 14.43 28.81 25.18
N ARG A 8 14.30 27.57 25.66
CA ARG A 8 13.61 26.50 24.94
C ARG A 8 12.12 26.87 24.78
N ASP A 9 11.64 26.88 23.54
CA ASP A 9 10.21 27.05 23.28
C ASP A 9 9.39 25.93 23.92
N THR A 10 8.25 26.31 24.50
CA THR A 10 7.31 25.41 25.17
C THR A 10 5.99 25.34 24.42
N TRP A 11 5.29 24.23 24.58
CA TRP A 11 3.96 24.05 24.01
C TRP A 11 2.97 25.02 24.66
N LYS A 12 2.21 25.75 23.84
CA LYS A 12 1.19 26.69 24.33
C LYS A 12 0.05 25.98 25.05
N ARG A 13 -0.33 24.78 24.61
CA ARG A 13 -1.35 23.94 25.24
C ARG A 13 -0.89 22.49 25.34
N LYS A 14 -1.30 21.81 26.41
CA LYS A 14 -1.03 20.37 26.61
C LYS A 14 -1.68 19.50 25.53
N THR A 15 -2.82 19.94 24.99
CA THR A 15 -3.52 19.27 23.88
C THR A 15 -2.68 19.20 22.63
N ASP A 16 -1.92 20.26 22.32
CA ASP A 16 -1.10 20.35 21.11
C ASP A 16 0.06 19.36 21.18
N PHE A 17 0.64 19.19 22.38
CA PHE A 17 1.64 18.16 22.66
C PHE A 17 1.07 16.75 22.47
N VAL A 18 -0.08 16.45 23.09
CA VAL A 18 -0.72 15.13 22.99
C VAL A 18 -1.10 14.80 21.54
N LEU A 19 -1.67 15.76 20.81
CA LEU A 19 -2.06 15.57 19.41
C LEU A 19 -0.83 15.33 18.51
N SER A 20 0.27 16.06 18.74
CA SER A 20 1.53 15.86 18.02
C SER A 20 2.11 14.47 18.28
N MET A 21 2.05 14.01 19.52
CA MET A 21 2.48 12.67 19.91
C MET A 21 1.61 11.59 19.26
N LEU A 22 0.29 11.72 19.31
CA LEU A 22 -0.64 10.78 18.67
C LEU A 22 -0.41 10.72 17.15
N GLY A 23 -0.18 11.86 16.50
CA GLY A 23 0.18 11.92 15.08
C GLY A 23 1.51 11.24 14.75
N PHE A 24 2.46 11.21 15.69
CA PHE A 24 3.70 10.45 15.54
C PHE A 24 3.49 8.93 15.72
N CYS A 25 2.63 8.52 16.66
CA CYS A 25 2.33 7.11 16.92
C CYS A 25 1.50 6.44 15.81
N VAL A 26 0.67 7.20 15.10
CA VAL A 26 -0.19 6.69 14.02
C VAL A 26 0.51 6.87 12.67
N GLY A 27 0.94 5.76 12.06
CA GLY A 27 1.57 5.77 10.73
C GLY A 27 0.89 4.82 9.74
N LEU A 28 1.29 4.90 8.47
CA LEU A 28 0.82 4.02 7.39
C LEU A 28 0.99 2.52 7.71
N GLY A 29 2.01 2.17 8.50
CA GLY A 29 2.22 0.80 8.99
C GLY A 29 1.04 0.26 9.82
N ASN A 30 0.36 1.10 10.59
CA ASN A 30 -0.79 0.68 11.40
C ASN A 30 -2.00 0.33 10.52
N VAL A 31 -2.10 0.93 9.33
CA VAL A 31 -3.22 0.72 8.41
C VAL A 31 -2.99 -0.52 7.54
N CYS A 32 -1.79 -0.69 6.99
CA CYS A 32 -1.55 -1.74 6.00
C CYS A 32 -0.88 -3.00 6.59
N ARG A 33 0.05 -2.85 7.54
CA ARG A 33 0.84 -3.98 8.04
C ARG A 33 0.13 -4.73 9.16
N PHE A 34 -0.56 -4.01 10.03
CA PHE A 34 -1.26 -4.64 11.15
C PHE A 34 -2.36 -5.62 10.69
N PRO A 35 -3.27 -5.27 9.75
CA PRO A 35 -4.29 -6.21 9.29
C PRO A 35 -3.68 -7.41 8.57
N TYR A 36 -2.64 -7.19 7.76
CA TYR A 36 -1.94 -8.26 7.05
C TYR A 36 -1.33 -9.26 8.04
N LEU A 37 -0.61 -8.77 9.04
CA LEU A 37 0.03 -9.63 10.04
C LEU A 37 -1.00 -10.36 10.92
N ALA A 38 -2.07 -9.68 11.31
CA ALA A 38 -3.16 -10.29 12.05
C ALA A 38 -3.80 -11.43 11.23
N TYR A 39 -4.05 -11.21 9.94
CA TYR A 39 -4.64 -12.22 9.06
C TYR A 39 -3.73 -13.47 8.93
N ASP A 40 -2.44 -13.27 8.70
CA ASP A 40 -1.47 -14.36 8.51
C ASP A 40 -1.21 -15.15 9.82
N THR A 41 -1.24 -14.47 10.97
CA THR A 41 -0.89 -15.06 12.28
C THR A 41 -2.11 -15.58 13.06
N GLY A 42 -3.15 -16.05 12.37
CA GLY A 42 -4.33 -16.66 13.01
C GLY A 42 -5.47 -15.68 13.36
N GLY A 43 -5.56 -14.56 12.64
CA GLY A 43 -6.67 -13.61 12.71
C GLY A 43 -6.82 -12.97 14.08
N GLY A 44 -8.00 -13.14 14.69
CA GLY A 44 -8.32 -12.54 16.00
C GLY A 44 -7.48 -13.05 17.17
N ALA A 45 -6.89 -14.25 17.07
CA ALA A 45 -6.04 -14.80 18.14
C ALA A 45 -4.75 -13.99 18.33
N PHE A 46 -4.25 -13.33 17.28
CA PHE A 46 -3.09 -12.45 17.31
C PHE A 46 -3.27 -11.25 18.27
N LEU A 47 -4.52 -10.83 18.53
CA LEU A 47 -4.81 -9.68 19.38
C LEU A 47 -4.39 -9.90 20.84
N VAL A 48 -4.50 -11.14 21.36
CA VAL A 48 -4.16 -11.46 22.75
C VAL A 48 -2.68 -11.20 23.06
N PRO A 49 -1.70 -11.81 22.35
CA PRO A 49 -0.29 -11.51 22.58
C PRO A 49 0.07 -10.06 22.20
N TYR A 50 -0.61 -9.47 21.21
CA TYR A 50 -0.40 -8.07 20.83
C TYR A 50 -0.72 -7.11 21.99
N PHE A 51 -1.89 -7.25 22.64
CA PHE A 51 -2.25 -6.39 23.78
C PHE A 51 -1.37 -6.63 25.00
N LEU A 52 -0.96 -7.88 25.26
CA LEU A 52 -0.02 -8.18 26.34
C LEU A 52 1.32 -7.48 26.12
N MET A 53 1.91 -7.60 24.93
CA MET A 53 3.16 -6.90 24.61
C MET A 53 3.00 -5.38 24.60
N LEU A 54 1.84 -4.86 24.20
CA LEU A 54 1.54 -3.44 24.26
C LEU A 54 1.53 -2.92 25.70
N ILE A 55 0.87 -3.61 26.62
CA ILE A 55 0.74 -3.17 28.02
C ILE A 55 2.06 -3.35 28.78
N PHE A 56 2.76 -4.46 28.58
CA PHE A 56 3.97 -4.79 29.35
C PHE A 56 5.26 -4.20 28.78
N ALA A 57 5.34 -3.98 27.46
CA ALA A 57 6.55 -3.45 26.82
C ALA A 57 6.30 -2.12 26.11
N GLY A 58 5.26 -2.03 25.27
CA GLY A 58 5.00 -0.84 24.44
C GLY A 58 4.75 0.44 25.26
N ILE A 59 3.74 0.42 26.14
CA ILE A 59 3.35 1.57 26.97
C ILE A 59 4.49 1.98 27.92
N PRO A 60 5.14 1.04 28.65
CA PRO A 60 6.25 1.41 29.53
C PRO A 60 7.45 2.03 28.80
N LEU A 61 7.83 1.50 27.63
CA LEU A 61 8.92 2.06 26.83
C LEU A 61 8.59 3.46 26.32
N MET A 62 7.37 3.66 25.80
CA MET A 62 6.92 4.97 25.32
C MET A 62 6.85 6.00 26.45
N PHE A 63 6.38 5.60 27.63
CA PHE A 63 6.36 6.45 28.81
C PHE A 63 7.77 6.82 29.29
N LEU A 64 8.71 5.86 29.28
CA LEU A 64 10.11 6.08 29.63
C LEU A 64 10.76 7.07 28.68
N GLU A 65 10.61 6.88 27.37
CA GLU A 65 11.20 7.77 26.35
C GLU A 65 10.67 9.20 26.48
N MET A 66 9.36 9.35 26.67
CA MET A 66 8.75 10.67 26.86
C MET A 66 9.20 11.34 28.16
N SER A 67 9.21 10.62 29.27
CA SER A 67 9.62 11.15 30.58
C SER A 67 11.10 11.56 30.54
N PHE A 68 11.95 10.74 29.91
CA PHE A 68 13.36 11.03 29.72
C PHE A 68 13.59 12.25 28.82
N GLY A 69 12.88 12.35 27.70
CA GLY A 69 12.94 13.49 26.80
C GLY A 69 12.47 14.80 27.45
N GLN A 70 11.40 14.74 28.26
CA GLN A 70 10.90 15.89 29.01
C GLN A 70 11.85 16.32 30.14
N TYR A 71 12.43 15.36 30.87
CA TYR A 71 13.39 15.61 31.94
C TYR A 71 14.67 16.25 31.42
N ALA A 72 15.25 15.68 30.36
CA ALA A 72 16.50 16.19 29.82
C ALA A 72 16.30 17.50 29.06
N SER A 73 15.13 17.73 28.45
CA SER A 73 14.78 18.97 27.75
C SER A 73 15.77 19.39 26.65
N GLN A 74 16.53 18.44 26.13
CA GLN A 74 17.58 18.62 25.13
C GLN A 74 17.32 17.74 23.90
N GLY A 75 17.92 18.12 22.76
CA GLY A 75 17.87 17.31 21.55
C GLY A 75 18.61 15.97 21.69
N VAL A 76 18.28 15.00 20.84
CA VAL A 76 18.78 13.61 20.91
C VAL A 76 20.30 13.51 20.97
N ILE A 77 21.06 14.35 20.25
CA ILE A 77 22.54 14.32 20.32
C ILE A 77 23.06 14.92 21.63
N SER A 78 22.48 16.05 22.08
CA SER A 78 22.93 16.75 23.28
C SER A 78 22.63 15.96 24.55
N LEU A 79 21.53 15.21 24.55
CA LEU A 79 21.12 14.30 25.61
C LEU A 79 22.24 13.34 26.04
N TRP A 80 22.94 12.75 25.06
CA TRP A 80 24.00 11.79 25.32
C TRP A 80 25.35 12.43 25.65
N ASN A 81 25.45 13.76 25.69
CA ASN A 81 26.64 14.42 26.23
C ASN A 81 26.76 14.25 27.76
N ALA A 82 25.66 13.96 28.46
CA ALA A 82 25.67 13.65 29.90
C ALA A 82 26.41 12.33 30.21
N VAL A 83 26.40 11.36 29.27
CA VAL A 83 27.13 10.09 29.39
C VAL A 83 28.02 9.94 28.15
N PRO A 84 29.25 10.51 28.15
CA PRO A 84 30.09 10.61 26.95
C PRO A 84 30.49 9.26 26.35
N CYS A 85 30.45 8.17 27.13
CA CYS A 85 30.65 6.80 26.63
C CYS A 85 29.55 6.37 25.63
N MET A 86 28.33 6.89 25.77
CA MET A 86 27.15 6.52 24.96
C MET A 86 26.83 7.56 23.88
N ARG A 87 27.73 8.51 23.60
CA ARG A 87 27.49 9.59 22.62
C ARG A 87 27.20 9.08 21.21
N GLY A 88 27.73 7.90 20.85
CA GLY A 88 27.46 7.23 19.58
C GLY A 88 25.98 6.84 19.38
N ILE A 89 25.23 6.63 20.47
CA ILE A 89 23.81 6.27 20.41
C ILE A 89 22.98 7.42 19.82
N GLY A 90 23.25 8.66 20.23
CA GLY A 90 22.53 9.82 19.70
C GLY A 90 22.71 10.00 18.19
N ILE A 91 23.94 9.79 17.69
CA ILE A 91 24.25 9.84 16.26
C ILE A 91 23.61 8.66 15.54
N GLY A 92 23.67 7.46 16.11
CA GLY A 92 23.04 6.25 15.56
C GLY A 92 21.53 6.40 15.39
N ILE A 93 20.84 6.93 16.42
CA ILE A 93 19.40 7.23 16.36
C ILE A 93 19.12 8.22 15.21
N LEU A 94 19.90 9.29 15.06
CA LEU A 94 19.71 10.27 13.99
C LEU A 94 19.85 9.64 12.60
N ILE A 95 20.88 8.82 12.39
CA ILE A 95 21.10 8.13 11.11
C ILE A 95 19.96 7.16 10.83
N ALA A 96 19.57 6.34 11.80
CA ALA A 96 18.48 5.38 11.66
C ALA A 96 17.14 6.06 11.33
N MET A 97 16.82 7.16 12.02
CA MET A 97 15.61 7.94 11.74
C MET A 97 15.66 8.54 10.33
N THR A 98 16.80 9.08 9.90
CA THR A 98 16.95 9.68 8.56
C THR A 98 16.74 8.63 7.47
N LEU A 99 17.39 7.46 7.59
CA LEU A 99 17.23 6.36 6.64
C LEU A 99 15.78 5.85 6.60
N ALA A 100 15.10 5.75 7.74
CA ALA A 100 13.69 5.36 7.79
C ALA A 100 12.74 6.40 7.16
N LYS A 101 13.10 7.69 7.17
CA LYS A 101 12.27 8.76 6.59
C LYS A 101 12.30 8.80 5.07
N VAL A 102 13.39 8.38 4.42
CA VAL A 102 13.52 8.38 2.95
C VAL A 102 12.40 7.58 2.26
N PRO A 103 12.19 6.28 2.55
CA PRO A 103 11.11 5.51 1.91
C PRO A 103 9.73 6.01 2.34
N TYR A 104 9.59 6.58 3.55
CA TYR A 104 8.32 7.13 4.01
C TYR A 104 7.87 8.35 3.19
N MET A 105 8.81 9.25 2.86
CA MET A 105 8.53 10.41 2.01
C MET A 105 8.19 9.99 0.57
N MET A 106 8.86 8.96 0.05
CA MET A 106 8.54 8.37 -1.26
C MET A 106 7.09 7.84 -1.29
N ILE A 107 6.68 7.05 -0.30
CA ILE A 107 5.31 6.53 -0.20
C ILE A 107 4.31 7.69 -0.07
N THR A 108 4.63 8.71 0.73
CA THR A 108 3.77 9.89 0.89
C THR A 108 3.59 10.63 -0.44
N ALA A 109 4.64 10.74 -1.26
CA ALA A 109 4.56 11.32 -2.60
C ALA A 109 3.63 10.52 -3.53
N TYR A 110 3.68 9.19 -3.48
CA TYR A 110 2.71 8.35 -4.21
C TYR A 110 1.28 8.57 -3.72
N CYS A 111 1.04 8.66 -2.40
CA CYS A 111 -0.29 8.97 -1.87
C CYS A 111 -0.84 10.29 -2.44
N PHE A 112 -0.01 11.34 -2.51
CA PHE A 112 -0.41 12.61 -3.13
C PHE A 112 -0.67 12.46 -4.63
N HIS A 113 0.17 11.73 -5.37
CA HIS A 113 -0.06 11.46 -6.79
C HIS A 113 -1.41 10.79 -7.04
N TYR A 114 -1.71 9.72 -6.31
CA TYR A 114 -2.99 9.00 -6.40
C TYR A 114 -4.18 9.85 -5.92
N LEU A 115 -3.98 10.72 -4.92
CA LEU A 115 -5.01 11.66 -4.46
C LEU A 115 -5.41 12.63 -5.58
N PHE A 116 -4.44 13.27 -6.24
CA PHE A 116 -4.73 14.19 -7.34
C PHE A 116 -5.26 13.45 -8.58
N ALA A 117 -4.77 12.24 -8.87
CA ALA A 117 -5.29 11.40 -9.94
C ALA A 117 -6.75 10.96 -9.71
N SER A 118 -7.21 10.95 -8.46
CA SER A 118 -8.60 10.61 -8.09
C SER A 118 -9.62 11.72 -8.38
N PHE A 119 -9.19 12.96 -8.69
CA PHE A 119 -10.11 14.06 -9.03
C PHE A 119 -10.70 13.98 -10.45
N LYS A 120 -10.65 12.80 -11.09
CA LYS A 120 -11.26 12.52 -12.40
C LYS A 120 -12.57 11.72 -12.22
N LYS A 121 -13.55 11.93 -13.11
CA LYS A 121 -14.85 11.21 -13.08
C LYS A 121 -14.68 9.68 -13.23
N LYS A 122 -13.78 9.25 -14.11
CA LYS A 122 -13.36 7.85 -14.26
C LYS A 122 -11.93 7.75 -13.73
N LEU A 123 -11.71 6.85 -12.78
CA LEU A 123 -10.39 6.64 -12.19
C LEU A 123 -9.47 5.97 -13.22
N PRO A 124 -8.19 6.36 -13.31
CA PRO A 124 -7.30 5.87 -14.37
C PRO A 124 -6.94 4.38 -14.19
N TRP A 125 -6.94 3.85 -12.97
CA TRP A 125 -6.69 2.43 -12.67
C TRP A 125 -7.94 1.54 -12.77
N VAL A 126 -9.02 2.03 -13.39
CA VAL A 126 -10.28 1.28 -13.58
C VAL A 126 -10.56 1.11 -15.07
N GLY A 127 -10.74 -0.13 -15.51
CA GLY A 127 -10.96 -0.50 -16.91
C GLY A 127 -9.69 -0.66 -17.73
N CYS A 128 -9.85 -1.35 -18.87
CA CYS A 128 -8.73 -1.70 -19.76
C CYS A 128 -8.51 -0.71 -20.92
N HIS A 129 -9.31 0.34 -21.06
CA HIS A 129 -9.21 1.31 -22.17
C HIS A 129 -8.35 2.55 -21.85
N ASN A 130 -7.06 2.34 -21.56
CA ASN A 130 -6.09 3.43 -21.39
C ASN A 130 -4.81 3.10 -22.17
N ASP A 131 -4.02 4.12 -22.49
CA ASP A 131 -2.80 3.98 -23.31
C ASP A 131 -1.72 3.08 -22.70
N TRP A 132 -1.73 2.90 -21.38
CA TRP A 132 -0.78 2.06 -20.64
C TRP A 132 -1.23 0.61 -20.47
N ASN A 133 -2.46 0.27 -20.82
CA ASN A 133 -3.00 -1.07 -20.61
C ASN A 133 -2.55 -2.02 -21.72
N THR A 134 -2.36 -3.30 -21.37
CA THR A 134 -1.96 -4.34 -22.33
C THR A 134 -3.14 -5.20 -22.77
N VAL A 135 -2.95 -6.01 -23.81
CA VAL A 135 -3.95 -7.02 -24.26
C VAL A 135 -4.28 -8.05 -23.18
N TYR A 136 -3.45 -8.17 -22.14
CA TYR A 136 -3.62 -9.09 -21.02
C TYR A 136 -4.36 -8.47 -19.84
N CYS A 137 -4.93 -7.27 -19.99
CA CYS A 137 -5.71 -6.64 -18.94
C CYS A 137 -6.93 -7.52 -18.56
N SER A 138 -7.06 -7.83 -17.27
CA SER A 138 -8.00 -8.84 -16.76
C SER A 138 -9.48 -8.47 -16.86
N GLU A 139 -9.83 -7.19 -16.86
CA GLU A 139 -11.23 -6.77 -16.99
C GLU A 139 -11.76 -6.93 -18.43
N LEU A 140 -10.87 -7.00 -19.43
CA LEU A 140 -11.24 -7.19 -20.84
C LEU A 140 -11.98 -8.51 -21.06
N LEU A 141 -11.61 -9.56 -20.31
CA LEU A 141 -12.33 -10.83 -20.33
C LEU A 141 -13.78 -10.68 -19.86
N LYS A 142 -13.98 -9.95 -18.75
CA LYS A 142 -15.31 -9.73 -18.18
C LYS A 142 -16.18 -8.91 -19.14
N GLU A 143 -15.58 -7.92 -19.81
CA GLU A 143 -16.25 -7.14 -20.85
C GLU A 143 -16.70 -8.03 -22.02
N CYS A 144 -15.83 -8.90 -22.55
CA CYS A 144 -16.20 -9.80 -23.65
C CYS A 144 -17.30 -10.79 -23.25
N LEU A 145 -17.20 -11.40 -22.06
CA LEU A 145 -18.20 -12.38 -21.58
C LEU A 145 -19.57 -11.73 -21.36
N ASN A 146 -19.63 -10.48 -20.90
CA ASN A 146 -20.89 -9.74 -20.76
C ASN A 146 -21.61 -9.53 -22.10
N HIS A 147 -20.85 -9.48 -23.20
CA HIS A 147 -21.36 -9.40 -24.57
C HIS A 147 -21.52 -10.77 -25.25
N SER A 148 -21.47 -11.89 -24.49
CA SER A 148 -21.52 -13.27 -25.03
C SER A 148 -20.46 -13.51 -26.12
N SER A 149 -19.27 -12.96 -25.91
CA SER A 149 -18.14 -13.00 -26.86
C SER A 149 -16.88 -13.53 -26.19
N LEU A 150 -15.97 -14.06 -27.00
CA LEU A 150 -14.71 -14.68 -26.60
C LEU A 150 -13.55 -13.71 -26.80
N ILE A 151 -12.57 -13.76 -25.91
CA ILE A 151 -11.34 -12.96 -26.03
C ILE A 151 -10.28 -13.72 -26.82
N VAL A 152 -9.72 -13.08 -27.84
CA VAL A 152 -8.67 -13.64 -28.70
C VAL A 152 -7.30 -13.09 -28.28
N ALA A 153 -6.21 -13.73 -28.70
CA ALA A 153 -4.83 -13.32 -28.46
C ALA A 153 -4.53 -11.84 -28.78
N ASN A 154 -5.24 -11.23 -29.73
CA ASN A 154 -5.11 -9.82 -30.09
C ASN A 154 -5.78 -8.85 -29.11
N GLY A 155 -6.38 -9.34 -28.03
CA GLY A 155 -7.15 -8.53 -27.07
C GLY A 155 -8.50 -8.05 -27.60
N SER A 156 -9.00 -8.60 -28.71
CA SER A 156 -10.32 -8.25 -29.26
C SER A 156 -11.38 -9.27 -28.86
N CYS A 157 -12.59 -8.79 -28.59
CA CYS A 157 -13.76 -9.65 -28.39
C CYS A 157 -14.33 -10.09 -29.75
N VAL A 158 -14.53 -11.39 -29.94
CA VAL A 158 -15.15 -11.96 -31.14
C VAL A 158 -16.31 -12.85 -30.77
N LEU A 159 -17.36 -12.87 -31.59
CA LEU A 159 -18.50 -13.73 -31.33
C LEU A 159 -18.15 -15.21 -31.59
N PRO A 160 -18.77 -16.16 -30.86
CA PRO A 160 -18.54 -17.59 -31.03
C PRO A 160 -18.74 -18.10 -32.46
N ASN A 161 -19.68 -17.49 -33.20
CA ASN A 161 -20.01 -17.86 -34.59
C ASN A 161 -18.90 -17.55 -35.61
N SER A 162 -17.93 -16.71 -35.26
CA SER A 162 -16.81 -16.33 -36.13
C SER A 162 -15.57 -17.19 -35.90
N ILE A 163 -15.60 -18.12 -34.95
CA ILE A 163 -14.50 -19.00 -34.56
C ILE A 163 -14.78 -20.44 -35.02
N THR A 164 -13.72 -21.22 -35.30
CA THR A 164 -13.85 -22.62 -35.69
C THR A 164 -14.37 -23.48 -34.53
N SER A 165 -15.20 -24.49 -34.82
CA SER A 165 -15.76 -25.39 -33.80
C SER A 165 -14.71 -26.18 -33.00
N SER A 166 -13.48 -26.33 -33.50
CA SER A 166 -12.34 -26.89 -32.76
C SER A 166 -11.80 -25.91 -31.71
N GLU A 167 -11.61 -24.65 -32.07
CA GLU A 167 -11.12 -23.61 -31.16
C GLU A 167 -12.15 -23.29 -30.06
N LEU A 168 -13.45 -23.32 -30.39
CA LEU A 168 -14.53 -23.21 -29.40
C LEU A 168 -14.45 -24.26 -28.28
N ARG A 169 -14.00 -25.48 -28.60
CA ARG A 169 -13.77 -26.54 -27.61
C ARG A 169 -12.58 -26.24 -26.71
N ASP A 170 -11.54 -25.60 -27.23
CA ASP A 170 -10.37 -25.19 -26.44
C ASP A 170 -10.75 -24.12 -25.41
N TYR A 171 -11.70 -23.23 -25.74
CA TYR A 171 -12.29 -22.28 -24.79
C TYR A 171 -13.33 -22.90 -23.84
N GLY A 172 -13.67 -24.19 -24.00
CA GLY A 172 -14.66 -24.87 -23.16
C GLY A 172 -16.11 -24.47 -23.43
N VAL A 173 -16.40 -23.89 -24.61
CA VAL A 173 -17.74 -23.38 -24.99
C VAL A 173 -18.47 -24.39 -25.87
N GLN A 174 -19.74 -24.67 -25.56
CA GLN A 174 -20.59 -25.61 -26.30
C GLN A 174 -21.78 -24.91 -26.93
N GLU A 175 -22.15 -25.31 -28.15
CA GLU A 175 -23.38 -24.84 -28.79
C GLU A 175 -24.56 -25.70 -28.33
N LEU A 176 -25.55 -25.07 -27.68
CA LEU A 176 -26.77 -25.73 -27.17
C LEU A 176 -27.86 -25.81 -28.25
N SER A 177 -27.98 -24.77 -29.06
CA SER A 177 -28.91 -24.66 -30.19
C SER A 177 -28.36 -23.63 -31.18
N LEU A 178 -28.86 -23.60 -32.43
CA LEU A 178 -28.36 -22.70 -33.49
C LEU A 178 -28.22 -21.25 -32.98
N GLY A 179 -26.98 -20.79 -32.76
CA GLY A 179 -26.66 -19.45 -32.27
C GLY A 179 -26.78 -19.19 -30.75
N ASN A 180 -27.01 -20.23 -29.94
CA ASN A 180 -27.02 -20.16 -28.47
C ASN A 180 -25.86 -21.00 -27.89
N TYR A 181 -24.96 -20.34 -27.16
CA TYR A 181 -23.72 -20.94 -26.66
C TYR A 181 -23.71 -20.94 -25.13
N ASP A 182 -23.25 -22.04 -24.54
CA ASP A 182 -23.03 -22.16 -23.10
C ASP A 182 -21.61 -21.74 -22.72
N PHE A 183 -21.51 -20.79 -21.77
CA PHE A 183 -20.26 -20.28 -21.22
C PHE A 183 -19.97 -20.80 -19.80
N SER A 184 -20.79 -21.72 -19.28
CA SER A 184 -20.66 -22.24 -17.90
C SER A 184 -19.30 -22.87 -17.58
N ASN A 185 -18.65 -23.49 -18.58
CA ASN A 185 -17.35 -24.12 -18.47
C ASN A 185 -16.25 -23.38 -19.27
N TYR A 186 -16.46 -22.07 -19.48
CA TYR A 186 -15.50 -21.24 -20.19
C TYR A 186 -14.14 -21.24 -19.47
N THR A 187 -13.08 -21.57 -20.21
CA THR A 187 -11.71 -21.51 -19.72
C THR A 187 -10.94 -20.47 -20.52
N ASP A 188 -10.30 -19.55 -19.83
CA ASP A 188 -9.47 -18.55 -20.49
C ASP A 188 -8.06 -19.09 -20.76
N PRO A 189 -7.61 -19.15 -22.03
CA PRO A 189 -6.26 -19.61 -22.36
C PRO A 189 -5.15 -18.66 -21.88
N PHE A 190 -5.48 -17.41 -21.54
CA PHE A 190 -4.51 -16.39 -21.12
C PHE A 190 -4.50 -16.13 -19.60
N ASP A 191 -5.17 -16.95 -18.79
CA ASP A 191 -5.42 -16.65 -17.38
C ASP A 191 -4.11 -16.38 -16.60
N GLY A 192 -3.07 -17.18 -16.86
CA GLY A 192 -1.76 -17.01 -16.23
C GLY A 192 -0.98 -15.76 -16.63
N GLN A 193 -1.38 -15.08 -17.71
CA GLN A 193 -0.78 -13.83 -18.18
C GLN A 193 -1.61 -12.61 -17.81
N ARG A 194 -2.83 -12.79 -17.27
CA ARG A 194 -3.72 -11.66 -17.00
C ARG A 194 -3.26 -10.81 -15.83
N VAL A 195 -3.27 -9.50 -16.03
CA VAL A 195 -2.87 -8.51 -15.03
C VAL A 195 -4.05 -7.60 -14.68
N ARG A 196 -4.13 -7.12 -13.43
CA ARG A 196 -5.19 -6.19 -13.02
C ARG A 196 -4.96 -4.81 -13.62
N PRO A 197 -6.00 -4.06 -14.05
CA PRO A 197 -5.83 -2.71 -14.58
C PRO A 197 -5.08 -1.78 -13.62
N SER A 198 -5.28 -1.95 -12.30
CA SER A 198 -4.57 -1.19 -11.28
C SER A 198 -3.08 -1.54 -11.18
N GLU A 199 -2.72 -2.78 -11.47
CA GLU A 199 -1.32 -3.22 -11.47
C GLU A 199 -0.61 -2.75 -12.74
N GLU A 200 -1.28 -2.79 -13.89
CA GLU A 200 -0.75 -2.18 -15.12
C GLU A 200 -0.54 -0.67 -14.95
N TYR A 201 -1.49 0.03 -14.33
CA TYR A 201 -1.34 1.44 -13.98
C TYR A 201 -0.12 1.67 -13.06
N TRP A 202 0.05 0.85 -12.02
CA TRP A 202 1.21 0.95 -11.12
C TRP A 202 2.54 0.78 -11.86
N ARG A 203 2.64 -0.23 -12.74
CA ARG A 203 3.83 -0.48 -13.56
C ARG A 203 4.11 0.65 -14.55
N SER A 204 3.06 1.29 -15.08
CA SER A 204 3.23 2.43 -16.00
C SER A 204 3.83 3.66 -15.33
N VAL A 205 3.46 3.90 -14.05
CA VAL A 205 4.00 5.00 -13.24
C VAL A 205 5.42 4.67 -12.75
N ASN A 206 5.75 3.39 -12.58
CA ASN A 206 7.02 2.91 -12.05
C ASN A 206 7.68 1.87 -12.96
N PRO A 207 8.22 2.27 -14.12
CA PRO A 207 8.72 1.32 -15.12
C PRO A 207 10.03 0.61 -14.74
N ASN A 208 10.75 1.13 -13.73
CA ASN A 208 12.07 0.62 -13.30
C ASN A 208 12.04 -0.07 -11.93
N ILE A 209 10.85 -0.30 -11.37
CA ILE A 209 10.63 -1.04 -10.11
C ILE A 209 10.07 -2.40 -10.48
#